data_AF-A0A6F9BKB3-F1
#
_entry.id   AF-A0A6F9BKB3-F1
#
_cell.length_a   1.000
_cell.length_b   1.000
_cell.length_c   1.000
_cell.angle_alpha   90.00
_cell.angle_beta   90.00
_cell.angle_gamma   90.00
#
_symmetry.space_group_name_H-M   'P 1'
#
loop_
_entity.id
_entity.type
_entity.pdbx_description
1 polymer ?
#
loop_
_entity_poly.entity_id
_entity_poly.type
_entity_poly.pdbx_seq_one_letter_code
_entity_poly.pdbx_strand_id
1 'polypeptide(L)'
;MMQLKSDKFNGCYFDRTEEEQNRLCTKEGWFNCQGAFDQVKCEFHHSINPYGNRESRIIFSTWNLDHIIEKRRTVIPDLVDALKKPKRRDIDLDHFYKLLFTRENLKLVHIVCHKKGARDESKLYKRRKSK
;
A
#
# COMPACT_ATOMS: atom_id res chain seq x y z
N MET A 1 14.16 8.19 -10.54
CA MET A 1 13.85 6.89 -11.18
C MET A 1 14.74 5.73 -10.70
N MET A 2 15.73 5.94 -9.83
CA MET A 2 16.63 4.86 -9.38
C MET A 2 16.07 4.01 -8.22
N GLN A 3 15.35 4.62 -7.28
CA GLN A 3 14.91 3.94 -6.04
C GLN A 3 14.02 2.72 -6.29
N LEU A 4 12.94 2.86 -7.07
CA LEU A 4 12.01 1.76 -7.32
C LEU A 4 12.67 0.56 -8.00
N LYS A 5 13.65 0.81 -8.90
CA LYS A 5 14.43 -0.25 -9.55
C LYS A 5 15.40 -0.89 -8.57
N SER A 6 16.07 -0.09 -7.73
CA SER A 6 16.94 -0.57 -6.65
C SER A 6 16.18 -1.49 -5.70
N ASP A 7 14.94 -1.13 -5.36
CA ASP A 7 14.06 -1.89 -4.47
C ASP A 7 13.32 -3.02 -5.20
N LYS A 8 13.71 -3.35 -6.44
CA LYS A 8 13.11 -4.41 -7.28
C LYS A 8 11.57 -4.31 -7.35
N PHE A 9 11.06 -3.09 -7.44
CA PHE A 9 9.63 -2.77 -7.46
C PHE A 9 8.84 -3.33 -6.27
N ASN A 10 9.52 -3.54 -5.13
CA ASN A 10 8.97 -4.15 -3.92
C ASN A 10 8.33 -5.53 -4.17
N GLY A 11 8.86 -6.29 -5.14
CA GLY A 11 8.38 -7.64 -5.43
C GLY A 11 8.47 -8.59 -4.24
N CYS A 12 9.40 -8.32 -3.31
CA CYS A 12 9.59 -9.06 -2.05
C CYS A 12 8.32 -9.13 -1.19
N TYR A 13 7.37 -8.20 -1.34
CA TYR A 13 6.09 -8.22 -0.62
C TYR A 13 5.30 -9.52 -0.86
N PHE A 14 5.47 -10.14 -2.04
CA PHE A 14 4.76 -11.33 -2.46
C PHE A 14 5.69 -12.53 -2.66
N ASP A 15 6.85 -12.55 -2.01
CA ASP A 15 7.76 -13.70 -2.02
C ASP A 15 7.83 -14.30 -0.62
N ARG A 16 7.31 -15.51 -0.45
CA ARG A 16 7.34 -16.23 0.83
C ARG A 16 8.74 -16.62 1.28
N THR A 17 9.74 -16.61 0.40
CA THR A 17 11.13 -16.96 0.71
C THR A 17 11.93 -15.78 1.29
N GLU A 18 11.40 -14.56 1.17
CA GLU A 18 11.99 -13.35 1.74
C GLU A 18 11.89 -13.31 3.27
N GLU A 19 12.68 -12.42 3.87
CA GLU A 19 12.66 -12.16 5.31
C GLU A 19 11.28 -11.67 5.76
N GLU A 20 10.89 -12.03 6.99
CA GLU A 20 9.54 -11.77 7.52
C GLU A 20 9.19 -10.27 7.51
N GLN A 21 10.15 -9.40 7.82
CA GLN A 21 9.97 -7.96 7.75
C GLN A 21 9.66 -7.46 6.34
N ASN A 22 10.10 -8.15 5.27
CA ASN A 22 10.01 -7.69 3.90
C ASN A 22 8.75 -8.22 3.19
N ARG A 23 8.29 -9.42 3.53
CA ARG A 23 7.10 -10.03 2.90
C ARG A 23 5.78 -9.63 3.57
N LEU A 24 4.66 -9.85 2.88
CA LEU A 24 3.30 -9.68 3.40
C LEU A 24 2.64 -11.00 3.84
N CYS A 25 3.28 -12.13 3.54
CA CYS A 25 2.76 -13.46 3.87
C CYS A 25 3.58 -14.14 4.96
N THR A 26 3.04 -15.22 5.52
CA THR A 26 3.81 -16.15 6.36
C THR A 26 4.83 -16.93 5.51
N LYS A 27 5.70 -17.71 6.15
CA LYS A 27 6.69 -18.56 5.46
C LYS A 27 6.03 -19.61 4.57
N GLU A 28 4.82 -20.04 4.94
CA GLU A 28 4.00 -20.99 4.21
C GLU A 28 3.26 -20.32 3.03
N GLY A 29 3.25 -18.98 2.98
CA GLY A 29 2.66 -18.19 1.92
C GLY A 29 1.22 -17.73 2.18
N TRP A 30 0.78 -17.71 3.45
CA TRP A 30 -0.54 -17.18 3.81
C TRP A 30 -0.54 -15.66 3.90
N PHE A 31 -1.40 -15.02 3.11
CA PHE A 31 -1.67 -13.59 3.19
C PHE A 31 -2.95 -13.35 3.99
N ASN A 32 -2.93 -12.32 4.83
CA ASN A 32 -4.08 -11.91 5.63
C ASN A 32 -4.52 -10.50 5.22
N CYS A 33 -5.83 -10.29 5.10
CA CYS A 33 -6.38 -8.97 4.82
C CYS A 33 -6.09 -8.02 5.98
N GLN A 34 -5.55 -6.85 5.67
CA GLN A 34 -5.20 -5.82 6.65
C GLN A 34 -6.41 -4.93 7.01
N GLY A 35 -7.58 -5.19 6.43
CA GLY A 35 -8.81 -4.41 6.60
C GLY A 35 -8.81 -3.12 5.76
N ALA A 36 -9.97 -2.49 5.64
CA ALA A 36 -10.14 -1.26 4.86
C ALA A 36 -9.18 -0.13 5.33
N PHE A 37 -9.02 0.91 4.51
CA PHE A 37 -8.11 2.03 4.80
C PHE A 37 -8.38 2.72 6.15
N ASP A 38 -9.63 2.68 6.64
CA ASP A 38 -10.10 3.29 7.89
C ASP A 38 -10.17 2.31 9.08
N GLN A 39 -9.81 1.04 8.86
CA GLN A 39 -9.82 0.00 9.89
C GLN A 39 -8.40 -0.40 10.29
N VAL A 40 -8.23 -0.89 11.52
CA VAL A 40 -6.93 -1.40 11.99
C VAL A 40 -6.66 -2.81 11.47
N LYS A 41 -7.70 -3.63 11.38
CA LYS A 41 -7.64 -5.04 10.94
C LYS A 41 -8.89 -5.42 10.17
N CYS A 42 -8.84 -6.54 9.44
CA CYS A 42 -10.01 -7.11 8.78
C CYS A 42 -10.93 -7.81 9.79
N GLU A 43 -12.17 -7.35 9.92
CA GLU A 43 -13.18 -7.95 10.82
C GLU A 43 -13.57 -9.37 10.39
N PHE A 44 -13.58 -9.63 9.09
CA PHE A 44 -13.94 -10.93 8.51
C PHE A 44 -12.77 -11.91 8.42
N HIS A 45 -11.58 -11.53 8.90
CA HIS A 45 -10.37 -12.38 8.89
C HIS A 45 -10.08 -13.07 7.55
N HIS A 46 -10.32 -12.38 6.43
CA HIS A 46 -10.03 -12.94 5.11
C HIS A 46 -8.55 -13.31 4.98
N SER A 47 -8.29 -14.51 4.49
CA SER A 47 -6.95 -15.03 4.24
C SER A 47 -6.90 -15.82 2.93
N ILE A 48 -5.71 -15.95 2.34
CA ILE A 48 -5.50 -16.71 1.12
C ILE A 48 -4.05 -17.19 1.02
N ASN A 49 -3.85 -18.38 0.47
CA ASN A 49 -2.54 -18.88 0.09
C ASN A 49 -2.47 -19.07 -1.45
N PRO A 50 -1.93 -18.10 -2.20
CA PRO A 50 -1.84 -18.19 -3.66
C PRO A 50 -0.80 -19.20 -4.14
N TYR A 51 0.05 -19.72 -3.27
CA TYR A 51 1.05 -20.75 -3.62
C TYR A 51 0.50 -22.17 -3.52
N GLY A 52 -0.66 -22.35 -2.86
CA GLY A 52 -1.24 -23.68 -2.62
C GLY A 52 -1.84 -24.33 -3.87
N ASN A 53 -2.46 -23.53 -4.76
CA ASN A 53 -3.04 -24.04 -6.01
C ASN A 53 -3.29 -22.92 -7.04
N ARG A 54 -3.63 -23.30 -8.28
CA ARG A 54 -3.88 -22.38 -9.40
C ARG A 54 -5.09 -21.47 -9.19
N GLU A 55 -6.17 -21.97 -8.59
CA GLU A 55 -7.39 -21.20 -8.36
C GLU A 55 -7.16 -20.10 -7.33
N SER A 56 -6.53 -20.42 -6.20
CA SER A 56 -6.10 -19.45 -5.19
C SER A 56 -5.20 -18.37 -5.79
N ARG A 57 -4.29 -18.74 -6.70
CA ARG A 57 -3.45 -17.77 -7.41
C ARG A 57 -4.28 -16.82 -8.29
N ILE A 58 -5.32 -17.32 -8.94
CA ILE A 58 -6.23 -16.50 -9.74
C ILE A 58 -7.07 -15.59 -8.83
N ILE A 59 -7.65 -16.12 -7.74
CA ILE A 59 -8.42 -15.35 -6.78
C ILE A 59 -7.56 -14.26 -6.15
N PHE A 60 -6.27 -14.50 -5.93
CA PHE A 60 -5.37 -13.47 -5.41
C PHE A 60 -5.25 -12.24 -6.32
N SER A 61 -5.53 -12.36 -7.62
CA SER A 61 -5.59 -11.19 -8.52
C SER A 61 -6.74 -10.23 -8.20
N THR A 62 -7.76 -10.66 -7.45
CA THR A 62 -8.84 -9.79 -6.98
C THR A 62 -8.47 -9.05 -5.69
N TRP A 63 -7.40 -9.45 -5.01
CA TRP A 63 -6.86 -8.72 -3.87
C TRP A 63 -6.16 -7.45 -4.34
N ASN A 64 -6.19 -6.41 -3.51
CA ASN A 64 -5.64 -5.11 -3.86
C ASN A 64 -4.60 -4.66 -2.84
N LEU A 65 -3.54 -4.00 -3.32
CA LEU A 65 -2.73 -3.10 -2.49
C LEU A 65 -3.39 -1.73 -2.53
N ASP A 66 -4.29 -1.50 -1.59
CA ASP A 66 -5.04 -0.27 -1.50
C ASP A 66 -4.21 0.81 -0.80
N HIS A 67 -4.10 1.98 -1.41
CA HIS A 67 -3.47 3.12 -0.76
C HIS A 67 -4.32 3.55 0.45
N ILE A 68 -3.75 4.03 1.55
CA ILE A 68 -4.52 4.62 2.66
C ILE A 68 -4.88 6.06 2.28
N ILE A 69 -3.89 6.85 1.89
CA ILE A 69 -4.04 8.17 1.27
C ILE A 69 -4.13 7.99 -0.25
N GLU A 70 -5.19 8.48 -0.88
CA GLU A 70 -5.49 8.19 -2.28
C GLU A 70 -4.40 8.69 -3.24
N LYS A 71 -3.82 7.77 -4.03
CA LYS A 71 -2.80 8.12 -5.03
C LYS A 71 -3.29 9.19 -6.01
N ARG A 72 -4.46 8.98 -6.63
CA ARG A 72 -4.96 9.85 -7.70
C ARG A 72 -5.58 11.16 -7.21
N ARG A 73 -6.23 11.13 -6.05
CA ARG A 73 -6.97 12.29 -5.51
C ARG A 73 -6.10 13.21 -4.65
N THR A 74 -5.12 12.66 -3.95
CA THR A 74 -4.24 13.45 -3.04
C THR A 74 -2.79 13.42 -3.47
N VAL A 75 -2.17 12.24 -3.48
CA VAL A 75 -0.69 12.15 -3.50
C VAL A 75 -0.09 12.73 -4.78
N ILE A 76 -0.68 12.42 -5.94
CA ILE A 76 -0.21 12.93 -7.23
C ILE A 76 -0.51 14.43 -7.40
N PRO A 77 -1.74 14.94 -7.13
CA PRO A 77 -1.99 16.38 -7.11
C PRO A 77 -1.05 17.17 -6.19
N ASP A 78 -0.85 16.71 -4.95
CA ASP A 78 0.05 17.36 -3.97
C ASP A 78 1.49 17.44 -4.48
N LEU A 79 1.99 16.35 -5.09
CA LEU A 79 3.33 16.33 -5.69
C LEU A 79 3.42 17.33 -6.86
N VAL A 80 2.43 17.36 -7.74
CA VAL A 80 2.38 18.28 -8.87
C VAL A 80 2.39 19.72 -8.39
N ASP A 81 1.62 20.04 -7.36
CA ASP A 81 1.55 21.40 -6.81
C ASP A 81 2.82 21.77 -6.04
N ALA A 82 3.47 20.83 -5.37
CA ALA A 82 4.79 21.04 -4.79
C ALA A 82 5.83 21.39 -5.86
N LEU A 83 5.81 20.71 -7.01
CA LEU A 83 6.72 20.94 -8.14
C LEU A 83 6.51 22.30 -8.85
N LYS A 84 5.29 22.84 -8.80
CA LYS A 84 4.98 24.17 -9.37
C LYS A 84 5.50 25.33 -8.54
N LYS A 85 5.77 25.13 -7.23
CA LYS A 85 6.22 26.22 -6.35
C LYS A 85 7.63 26.71 -6.74
N PRO A 86 7.90 28.02 -6.67
CA PRO A 86 9.16 28.61 -7.13
C PRO A 86 10.39 28.16 -6.32
N LYS A 87 10.21 27.75 -5.06
CA LYS A 87 11.26 27.15 -4.22
C LYS A 87 11.23 25.62 -4.31
N ARG A 88 11.57 25.08 -5.48
CA ARG A 88 11.58 23.62 -5.77
C ARG A 88 12.56 22.79 -4.92
N ARG A 89 13.45 23.42 -4.15
CA ARG A 89 14.60 22.75 -3.51
C ARG A 89 14.24 21.95 -2.25
N ASP A 90 13.05 22.10 -1.69
CA ASP A 90 12.63 21.43 -0.44
C ASP A 90 11.51 20.40 -0.64
N ILE A 91 11.35 19.85 -1.86
CA ILE A 91 10.34 18.82 -2.09
C ILE A 91 10.86 17.49 -1.52
N ASP A 92 10.21 17.01 -0.47
CA ASP A 92 10.48 15.71 0.13
C ASP A 92 9.99 14.57 -0.79
N LEU A 93 10.82 14.22 -1.79
CA LEU A 93 10.54 13.15 -2.73
C LEU A 93 10.51 11.76 -2.05
N ASP A 94 11.21 11.61 -0.93
CA ASP A 94 11.21 10.36 -0.15
C ASP A 94 9.83 10.14 0.49
N HIS A 95 9.21 11.21 1.02
CA HIS A 95 7.84 11.17 1.50
C HIS A 95 6.85 10.71 0.43
N PHE A 96 6.92 11.28 -0.78
CA PHE A 96 6.04 10.86 -1.88
C PHE A 96 6.34 9.42 -2.33
N TYR A 97 7.60 9.00 -2.32
CA TYR A 97 7.97 7.61 -2.62
C TYR A 97 7.30 6.63 -1.64
N LYS A 98 7.39 6.91 -0.34
CA LYS A 98 6.73 6.14 0.72
C LYS A 98 5.22 6.08 0.54
N LEU A 99 4.59 7.22 0.23
CA LEU A 99 3.15 7.27 -0.02
C LEU A 99 2.72 6.49 -1.26
N LEU A 100 3.56 6.43 -2.30
CA LEU A 100 3.17 5.83 -3.58
C LEU A 100 3.46 4.33 -3.65
N PHE A 101 4.56 3.86 -3.06
CA PHE A 101 5.14 2.57 -3.40
C PHE A 101 5.42 1.65 -2.21
N THR A 102 5.31 2.12 -0.97
CA THR A 102 5.67 1.32 0.20
C THR A 102 4.46 0.99 1.08
N ARG A 103 4.63 -0.03 1.94
CA ARG A 103 3.63 -0.44 2.95
C ARG A 103 3.30 0.64 3.98
N GLU A 104 4.03 1.76 4.00
CA GLU A 104 3.68 2.90 4.83
C GLU A 104 2.33 3.51 4.45
N ASN A 105 1.91 3.36 3.20
CA ASN A 105 0.62 3.85 2.71
C ASN A 105 -0.14 2.78 1.92
N LEU A 106 0.32 1.53 1.87
CA LEU A 106 -0.35 0.44 1.17
C LEU A 106 -0.88 -0.60 2.17
N LYS A 107 -2.14 -1.01 2.01
CA LYS A 107 -2.75 -2.13 2.72
C LYS A 107 -3.19 -3.21 1.73
N LEU A 108 -2.78 -4.44 1.98
CA LEU A 108 -3.28 -5.61 1.26
C LEU A 108 -4.69 -5.94 1.75
N VAL A 109 -5.66 -5.85 0.85
CA VAL A 109 -7.08 -6.02 1.17
C VAL A 109 -7.76 -7.00 0.22
N HIS A 110 -8.64 -7.83 0.80
CA HIS A 110 -9.60 -8.59 0.02
C HIS A 110 -10.55 -7.64 -0.73
N ILE A 111 -11.08 -8.05 -1.88
CA ILE A 111 -11.93 -7.20 -2.73
C ILE A 111 -13.15 -6.62 -2.00
N VAL A 112 -13.73 -7.39 -1.07
CA VAL A 112 -14.88 -6.96 -0.26
C VAL A 112 -14.50 -5.89 0.77
N CYS A 113 -13.24 -5.88 1.23
CA CYS A 113 -12.73 -4.88 2.17
C CYS A 113 -12.20 -3.63 1.48
N HIS A 114 -12.12 -3.62 0.14
CA HIS A 114 -11.66 -2.49 -0.64
C HIS A 114 -12.79 -1.46 -0.83
N LYS A 115 -12.86 -0.49 0.09
CA LYS A 115 -13.79 0.64 0.02
C LYS A 115 -13.38 1.60 -1.10
N LYS A 116 -14.17 1.66 -2.18
CA LYS A 116 -13.94 2.54 -3.35
C LYS A 116 -14.42 3.99 -3.18
N GLY A 117 -15.08 4.31 -2.07
CA GLY A 117 -15.57 5.65 -1.76
C GLY A 117 -14.43 6.65 -1.57
N ALA A 118 -14.74 7.94 -1.73
CA ALA A 118 -13.79 9.01 -1.40
C ALA A 118 -13.42 8.97 0.08
N ARG A 119 -12.13 9.14 0.36
CA ARG A 119 -11.61 9.10 1.73
C ARG A 119 -11.70 10.50 2.33
N ASP A 120 -12.06 10.59 3.60
CA ASP A 120 -11.98 11.85 4.35
C ASP A 120 -10.51 12.11 4.70
N GLU A 121 -9.79 12.72 3.75
CA GLU A 121 -8.35 12.95 3.81
C GLU A 121 -7.94 13.90 4.96
N SER A 122 -8.87 14.76 5.41
CA SER A 122 -8.65 15.74 6.48
C SER A 122 -8.29 15.07 7.81
N LYS A 123 -8.79 13.86 8.05
CA LYS A 123 -8.52 13.06 9.26
C LYS A 123 -7.23 12.25 9.16
N LEU A 124 -6.81 11.88 7.95
CA LEU A 124 -5.64 11.03 7.71
C LEU A 124 -4.33 11.83 7.72
N TYR A 125 -4.30 13.01 7.10
CA TYR A 125 -3.11 13.89 7.11
C TYR A 125 -2.77 14.39 8.52
N LYS A 126 -3.78 14.74 9.34
CA LYS A 126 -3.58 15.19 10.73
C LYS A 126 -2.97 14.09 11.61
N ARG A 127 -3.36 12.83 11.42
CA ARG A 127 -2.84 11.69 12.20
C ARG A 127 -1.37 11.41 11.95
N ARG A 128 -0.84 11.73 10.76
CA ARG A 128 0.57 11.46 10.39
C ARG A 128 1.53 12.61 10.68
N LYS A 129 1.07 13.86 10.79
CA LYS A 129 1.92 15.00 11.23
C LYS A 129 2.16 15.06 12.75
N SER A 130 1.39 14.32 13.53
CA SER A 130 1.46 14.33 15.00
C SER A 130 2.33 13.19 15.58
N LYS A 131 3.10 12.51 14.73
CA LYS A 131 4.07 11.47 15.11
C LYS A 131 5.44 11.82 14.54
#